data_AF-A0A0A0JQP5-F1
#
_entry.id   AF-A0A0A0JQP5-F1
#
_cell.length_a   1.000
_cell.length_b   1.000
_cell.length_c   1.000
_cell.angle_alpha   90.00
_cell.angle_beta   90.00
_cell.angle_gamma   90.00
#
_symmetry.space_group_name_H-M   'P 1'
#
loop_
_entity.id
_entity.type
_entity.pdbx_description
1 polymer ?
#
loop_
_entity_poly.entity_id
_entity_poly.type
_entity_poly.pdbx_seq_one_letter_code
_entity_poly.pdbx_strand_id
1 'polypeptide(L)'
;MAALVRAATLRALRNAAQFSIPEETRQANLAATPELVRDPERLAPLEAAIKATLTDGALLPAALRSSAVPVLGNIAEAVVESLLGDRGWQPVYGDDQGFSFGPGIDLLMMDPTLARLVAIEVKSTIQPGRWPRLARGRSLQLTPEWLNGPGNTGMVEWGVRSDDTFLMVVQVQLRSRRWRCCLAGDPISPRPVTEERQLEDLDWLVPLPN
;
A
#
# COMPACT_ATOMS: atom_id res chain seq x y z
N MET A 1 -18.87 7.72 -10.79
CA MET A 1 -18.25 6.44 -10.42
C MET A 1 -17.28 6.56 -9.25
N ALA A 2 -16.19 7.33 -9.36
CA ALA A 2 -15.13 7.39 -8.34
C ALA A 2 -15.56 7.73 -6.90
N ALA A 3 -16.55 8.60 -6.71
CA ALA A 3 -17.06 8.90 -5.36
C ALA A 3 -17.72 7.67 -4.70
N LEU A 4 -18.40 6.82 -5.48
CA LEU A 4 -19.01 5.58 -5.01
C LEU A 4 -17.94 4.56 -4.65
N VAL A 5 -16.98 4.33 -5.55
CA VAL A 5 -15.82 3.45 -5.31
C VAL A 5 -15.12 3.85 -4.03
N ARG A 6 -14.74 5.13 -3.90
CA ARG A 6 -14.10 5.65 -2.68
C ARG A 6 -14.95 5.44 -1.42
N ALA A 7 -16.26 5.65 -1.50
CA ALA A 7 -17.14 5.44 -0.35
C ALA A 7 -17.22 3.96 0.05
N ALA A 8 -17.28 3.05 -0.93
CA ALA A 8 -17.25 1.61 -0.72
C ALA A 8 -15.91 1.17 -0.12
N THR A 9 -14.77 1.62 -0.68
CA THR A 9 -13.43 1.35 -0.15
C THR A 9 -13.29 1.83 1.28
N LEU A 10 -13.73 3.06 1.58
CA LEU A 10 -13.69 3.59 2.95
C LEU A 10 -14.56 2.78 3.92
N ARG A 11 -15.70 2.26 3.46
CA ARG A 11 -16.57 1.40 4.27
C ARG A 11 -15.89 0.05 4.53
N ALA A 12 -15.34 -0.58 3.50
CA ALA A 12 -14.59 -1.83 3.63
C ALA A 12 -13.40 -1.66 4.59
N LEU A 13 -12.55 -0.64 4.39
CA LEU A 13 -11.41 -0.37 5.28
C LEU A 13 -11.81 -0.12 6.74
N ARG A 14 -12.97 0.50 7.01
CA ARG A 14 -13.45 0.69 8.39
C ARG A 14 -13.85 -0.62 9.05
N ASN A 15 -14.34 -1.58 8.26
CA ASN A 15 -14.80 -2.88 8.72
C ASN A 15 -13.69 -3.95 8.68
N ALA A 16 -12.52 -3.63 8.11
CA ALA A 16 -11.37 -4.51 8.07
C ALA A 16 -10.75 -4.70 9.47
N ALA A 17 -10.22 -5.89 9.71
CA ALA A 17 -9.42 -6.17 10.89
C ALA A 17 -8.11 -5.38 10.85
N GLN A 18 -7.54 -5.16 12.04
CA GLN A 18 -6.27 -4.47 12.19
C GLN A 18 -5.22 -5.48 12.58
N PHE A 19 -4.20 -5.60 11.73
CA PHE A 19 -3.10 -6.53 11.92
C PHE A 19 -1.88 -5.77 12.46
N SER A 20 -1.05 -6.47 13.23
CA SER A 20 0.23 -5.92 13.71
C SER A 20 1.28 -5.99 12.60
N ILE A 21 2.15 -4.99 12.54
CA ILE A 21 3.38 -5.04 11.74
C ILE A 21 4.47 -5.67 12.63
N PRO A 22 5.05 -6.83 12.26
CA PRO A 22 6.12 -7.45 13.03
C PRO A 22 7.33 -6.53 13.20
N GLU A 23 8.02 -6.66 14.32
CA GLU A 23 9.18 -5.81 14.64
C GLU A 23 10.35 -6.05 13.68
N GLU A 24 10.57 -7.30 13.27
CA GLU A 24 11.62 -7.68 12.33
C GLU A 24 11.40 -7.06 10.94
N THR A 25 10.18 -7.18 10.40
CA THR A 25 9.76 -6.54 9.15
C THR A 25 10.02 -5.03 9.22
N ARG A 26 9.65 -4.40 10.35
CA ARG A 26 9.87 -2.97 10.55
C ARG A 26 11.35 -2.59 10.52
N GLN A 27 12.20 -3.32 11.24
CA GLN A 27 13.63 -3.00 11.29
C GLN A 27 14.31 -3.23 9.95
N ALA A 28 13.97 -4.31 9.24
CA ALA A 28 14.48 -4.58 7.89
C ALA A 28 14.14 -3.42 6.94
N ASN A 29 12.88 -2.96 6.94
CA ASN A 29 12.42 -1.87 6.09
C ASN A 29 12.95 -0.48 6.50
N LEU A 30 13.32 -0.27 7.76
CA LEU A 30 14.00 0.96 8.21
C LEU A 30 15.50 0.96 7.95
N ALA A 31 16.10 -0.22 7.83
CA ALA A 31 17.52 -0.40 7.51
C ALA A 31 17.78 -0.40 6.00
N ALA A 32 16.75 -0.70 5.19
CA ALA A 32 16.81 -0.54 3.74
C ALA A 32 17.07 0.93 3.40
N THR A 33 18.15 1.20 2.67
CA THR A 33 18.50 2.54 2.19
C THR A 33 17.54 2.90 1.06
N PRO A 34 16.57 3.81 1.24
CA PRO A 34 15.73 4.22 0.12
C PRO A 34 16.63 4.97 -0.87
N GLU A 35 16.60 4.62 -2.16
CA GLU A 35 17.15 5.51 -3.17
C GLU A 35 16.31 6.79 -3.23
N LEU A 36 16.69 7.76 -2.42
CA LEU A 36 16.27 9.16 -2.52
C LEU A 36 17.47 10.01 -2.91
N VAL A 37 18.16 9.57 -3.96
CA VAL A 37 19.40 10.18 -4.42
C VAL A 37 19.09 11.31 -5.39
N ARG A 38 18.84 12.49 -4.83
CA ARG A 38 19.15 13.79 -5.47
C ARG A 38 19.73 14.83 -4.51
N ASP A 39 19.59 14.64 -3.19
CA ASP A 39 20.12 15.58 -2.18
C ASP A 39 20.30 14.90 -0.79
N PRO A 40 21.46 14.26 -0.54
CA PRO A 40 21.74 13.53 0.70
C PRO A 40 21.70 14.41 1.97
N GLU A 41 22.07 15.68 1.85
CA GLU A 41 22.12 16.63 2.99
C GLU A 41 20.71 16.96 3.51
N ARG A 42 19.70 16.91 2.63
CA ARG A 42 18.30 17.08 3.02
C ARG A 42 17.63 15.80 3.52
N LEU A 43 18.18 14.63 3.16
CA LEU A 43 17.61 13.34 3.50
C LEU A 43 17.94 12.92 4.94
N ALA A 44 19.18 13.10 5.38
CA ALA A 44 19.61 12.66 6.72
C ALA A 44 18.79 13.25 7.88
N PRO A 45 18.45 14.56 7.91
CA PRO A 45 17.59 15.12 8.96
C PRO A 45 16.17 14.53 8.95
N LEU A 46 15.69 14.14 7.76
CA LEU A 46 14.36 13.58 7.57
C LEU A 46 14.29 12.13 8.05
N GLU A 47 15.28 11.32 7.68
CA GLU A 47 15.44 9.95 8.15
C GLU A 47 15.59 9.90 9.66
N ALA A 48 16.43 10.76 10.24
CA ALA A 48 16.60 10.86 11.69
C ALA A 48 15.26 11.19 12.39
N ALA A 49 14.49 12.14 11.87
CA ALA A 49 13.20 12.52 12.44
C ALA A 49 12.13 11.42 12.29
N ILE A 50 12.11 10.69 11.16
CA ILE A 50 11.23 9.54 10.95
C ILE A 50 11.61 8.41 11.90
N LYS A 51 12.90 8.06 11.98
CA LYS A 51 13.42 7.04 12.89
C LYS A 51 13.04 7.35 14.34
N ALA A 52 13.36 8.55 14.84
CA ALA A 52 13.00 8.97 16.19
C ALA A 52 11.48 8.90 16.46
N THR A 53 10.65 9.20 15.45
CA THR A 53 9.19 9.07 15.57
C THR A 53 8.74 7.62 15.70
N LEU A 54 9.37 6.70 14.95
CA LEU A 54 9.00 5.29 14.91
C LEU A 54 9.61 4.47 16.05
N THR A 55 10.84 4.75 16.46
CA THR A 55 11.56 4.04 17.52
C THR A 55 11.28 4.64 18.89
N ASP A 56 11.38 5.96 19.00
CA ASP A 56 11.42 6.65 20.30
C ASP A 56 10.08 7.32 20.63
N GLY A 57 9.11 7.24 19.71
CA GLY A 57 7.79 7.81 19.88
C GLY A 57 7.77 9.35 19.82
N ALA A 58 8.84 9.97 19.32
CA ALA A 58 8.90 11.42 19.11
C ALA A 58 7.79 11.90 18.15
N LEU A 59 7.54 13.20 18.11
CA LEU A 59 6.64 13.79 17.12
C LEU A 59 7.43 14.27 15.91
N LEU A 60 6.94 13.94 14.71
CA LEU A 60 7.49 14.50 13.48
C LEU A 60 7.29 16.04 13.46
N PRO A 61 8.38 16.83 13.40
CA PRO A 61 8.32 18.29 13.38
C PRO A 61 7.46 18.81 12.22
N ALA A 62 6.66 19.84 12.46
CA ALA A 62 5.71 20.36 11.47
C ALA A 62 6.38 20.75 10.14
N ALA A 63 7.56 21.38 10.22
CA ALA A 63 8.34 21.81 9.06
C ALA A 63 8.83 20.64 8.18
N LEU A 64 8.96 19.43 8.73
CA LEU A 64 9.43 18.25 8.01
C LEU A 64 8.28 17.40 7.43
N ARG A 65 7.03 17.71 7.78
CA ARG A 65 5.89 16.83 7.45
C ARG A 65 5.66 16.65 5.95
N SER A 66 5.73 17.71 5.16
CA SER A 66 5.51 17.63 3.71
C SER A 66 6.63 16.83 3.02
N SER A 67 7.87 17.09 3.42
CA SER A 67 9.06 16.39 2.90
C SER A 67 9.10 14.93 3.32
N ALA A 68 8.50 14.56 4.46
CA ALA A 68 8.44 13.18 4.93
C ALA A 68 7.45 12.31 4.14
N VAL A 69 6.45 12.90 3.47
CA VAL A 69 5.37 12.13 2.82
C VAL A 69 5.90 11.10 1.82
N PRO A 70 6.79 11.45 0.87
CA PRO A 70 7.36 10.48 -0.05
C PRO A 70 8.12 9.35 0.67
N VAL A 71 8.97 9.70 1.65
CA VAL A 71 9.75 8.71 2.41
C VAL A 71 8.84 7.73 3.18
N LEU A 72 7.78 8.26 3.81
CA LEU A 72 6.78 7.45 4.50
C LEU A 72 5.92 6.63 3.54
N GLY A 73 5.79 7.04 2.28
CA GLY A 73 5.19 6.26 1.20
C GLY A 73 6.05 5.03 0.92
N ASN A 74 7.29 5.26 0.52
CA ASN A 74 8.27 4.20 0.21
C ASN A 74 8.42 3.20 1.35
N ILE A 75 8.58 3.67 2.61
CA ILE A 75 8.66 2.77 3.77
C ILE A 75 7.39 1.91 3.91
N ALA A 76 6.21 2.48 3.66
CA ALA A 76 4.97 1.75 3.81
C ALA A 76 4.75 0.75 2.69
N GLU A 77 5.13 1.09 1.46
CA GLU A 77 5.14 0.16 0.33
C GLU A 77 6.05 -1.03 0.62
N ALA A 78 7.25 -0.75 1.11
CA ALA A 78 8.23 -1.76 1.49
C ALA A 78 7.74 -2.70 2.60
N VAL A 79 7.11 -2.12 3.63
CA VAL A 79 6.45 -2.89 4.68
C VAL A 79 5.32 -3.75 4.11
N VAL A 80 4.48 -3.23 3.22
CA VAL A 80 3.37 -3.99 2.64
C VAL A 80 3.89 -5.13 1.77
N GLU A 81 4.86 -4.87 0.91
CA GLU A 81 5.50 -5.89 0.08
C GLU A 81 6.09 -7.01 0.95
N SER A 82 6.84 -6.66 2.00
CA SER A 82 7.40 -7.64 2.94
C SER A 82 6.31 -8.46 3.64
N LEU A 83 5.27 -7.81 4.17
CA LEU A 83 4.17 -8.48 4.86
C LEU A 83 3.42 -9.46 3.95
N LEU A 84 3.25 -9.13 2.67
CA LEU A 84 2.61 -10.00 1.70
C LEU A 84 3.56 -11.11 1.22
N GLY A 85 4.85 -10.79 1.03
CA GLY A 85 5.89 -11.76 0.70
C GLY A 85 6.04 -12.84 1.76
N ASP A 86 6.00 -12.47 3.05
CA ASP A 86 5.98 -13.41 4.18
C ASP A 86 4.76 -14.35 4.16
N ARG A 87 3.70 -13.98 3.41
CA ARG A 87 2.47 -14.76 3.19
C ARG A 87 2.44 -15.48 1.84
N GLY A 88 3.57 -15.52 1.12
CA GLY A 88 3.72 -16.21 -0.14
C GLY A 88 3.29 -15.42 -1.39
N TRP A 89 2.94 -14.14 -1.24
CA TRP A 89 2.70 -13.27 -2.40
C TRP A 89 4.00 -13.01 -3.13
N GLN A 90 3.94 -12.81 -4.45
CA GLN A 90 5.12 -12.61 -5.28
C GLN A 90 5.02 -11.30 -6.07
N PRO A 91 6.00 -10.39 -5.96
CA PRO A 91 6.05 -9.22 -6.84
C PRO A 91 6.21 -9.67 -8.29
N VAL A 92 5.59 -8.95 -9.22
CA VAL A 92 5.65 -9.28 -10.67
C VAL A 92 6.93 -8.73 -11.33
N TYR A 93 7.57 -7.77 -10.69
CA TYR A 93 8.81 -7.15 -11.16
C TYR A 93 10.04 -7.90 -10.64
N GLY A 94 11.06 -7.99 -11.50
CA GLY A 94 12.38 -8.54 -11.18
C GLY A 94 13.37 -7.46 -10.74
N ASP A 95 12.95 -6.52 -9.87
CA ASP A 95 13.88 -5.52 -9.37
C ASP A 95 14.69 -6.08 -8.20
N ASP A 96 15.97 -6.35 -8.48
CA ASP A 96 16.99 -6.63 -7.47
C ASP A 96 17.26 -5.41 -6.55
N GLN A 97 16.65 -4.25 -6.83
CA GLN A 97 16.92 -2.96 -6.18
C GLN A 97 15.83 -2.45 -5.22
N GLY A 98 14.64 -3.05 -5.21
CA GLY A 98 13.56 -2.69 -4.29
C GLY A 98 12.88 -1.33 -4.57
N PHE A 99 11.61 -1.42 -4.96
CA PHE A 99 10.49 -0.48 -4.78
C PHE A 99 10.00 0.46 -5.90
N SER A 100 8.65 0.46 -5.98
CA SER A 100 7.62 1.29 -6.63
C SER A 100 7.65 1.49 -8.15
N PHE A 101 6.50 1.19 -8.77
CA PHE A 101 6.15 1.44 -10.17
C PHE A 101 5.98 2.92 -10.54
N GLY A 102 6.93 3.79 -10.22
CA GLY A 102 6.88 5.20 -10.61
C GLY A 102 5.48 5.84 -10.41
N PRO A 103 4.97 6.65 -11.35
CA PRO A 103 3.59 7.12 -11.30
C PRO A 103 2.58 5.97 -11.57
N GLY A 104 1.69 5.67 -10.62
CA GLY A 104 0.65 4.67 -10.85
C GLY A 104 0.14 4.00 -9.57
N ILE A 105 -0.13 2.70 -9.68
CA ILE A 105 -0.27 1.79 -8.53
C ILE A 105 1.06 1.67 -7.80
N ASP A 106 1.00 1.41 -6.49
CA ASP A 106 2.20 1.38 -5.67
C ASP A 106 2.93 0.02 -5.81
N LEU A 107 2.20 -1.11 -5.82
CA LEU A 107 2.74 -2.47 -6.04
C LEU A 107 1.86 -3.29 -7.01
N LEU A 108 2.47 -4.25 -7.70
CA LEU A 108 1.79 -5.26 -8.51
C LEU A 108 2.32 -6.65 -8.11
N MET A 109 1.44 -7.51 -7.60
CA MET A 109 1.83 -8.80 -7.02
C MET A 109 0.88 -9.93 -7.44
N MET A 110 1.40 -11.14 -7.56
CA MET A 110 0.62 -12.37 -7.62
C MET A 110 0.20 -12.80 -6.21
N ASP A 111 -1.02 -13.30 -6.08
CA ASP A 111 -1.50 -13.93 -4.85
C ASP A 111 -0.72 -15.23 -4.55
N PRO A 112 -0.84 -15.82 -3.34
CA PRO A 112 -0.05 -17.00 -2.96
C PRO A 112 -0.32 -18.24 -3.82
N THR A 113 -1.50 -18.30 -4.46
CA THR A 113 -1.86 -19.36 -5.40
C THR A 113 -1.26 -19.16 -6.79
N LEU A 114 -0.69 -17.98 -7.07
CA LEU A 114 -0.23 -17.51 -8.37
C LEU A 114 -1.31 -17.51 -9.45
N ALA A 115 -2.58 -17.50 -9.05
CA ALA A 115 -3.72 -17.50 -9.97
C ALA A 115 -4.23 -16.09 -10.25
N ARG A 116 -3.91 -15.12 -9.39
CA ARG A 116 -4.49 -13.78 -9.45
C ARG A 116 -3.41 -12.73 -9.40
N LEU A 117 -3.50 -11.80 -10.35
CA LEU A 117 -2.73 -10.58 -10.35
C LEU A 117 -3.47 -9.51 -9.52
N VAL A 118 -2.74 -8.82 -8.65
CA VAL A 118 -3.32 -7.85 -7.72
C VAL A 118 -2.55 -6.53 -7.82
N ALA A 119 -3.27 -5.47 -8.23
CA ALA A 119 -2.82 -4.10 -8.16
C ALA A 119 -3.04 -3.56 -6.73
N ILE A 120 -2.00 -3.00 -6.11
CA ILE A 120 -2.03 -2.59 -4.71
C ILE A 120 -1.75 -1.10 -4.60
N GLU A 121 -2.67 -0.40 -3.94
CA GLU A 121 -2.49 0.99 -3.51
C GLU A 121 -2.22 1.03 -2.01
N VAL A 122 -1.08 1.58 -1.62
CA VAL A 122 -0.63 1.76 -0.24
C VAL A 122 -0.83 3.21 0.19
N LYS A 123 -1.41 3.39 1.37
CA LYS A 123 -1.54 4.71 2.00
C LYS A 123 -1.03 4.63 3.41
N SER A 124 -0.16 5.57 3.77
CA SER A 124 0.49 5.56 5.08
C SER A 124 0.26 6.82 5.89
N THR A 125 0.41 6.69 7.20
CA THR A 125 0.50 7.82 8.10
C THR A 125 1.35 7.48 9.31
N ILE A 126 2.09 8.47 9.77
CA ILE A 126 2.84 8.42 11.02
C ILE A 126 2.12 9.19 12.15
N GLN A 127 0.98 9.82 11.84
CA GLN A 127 0.23 10.59 12.84
C GLN A 127 -0.43 9.66 13.87
N PRO A 128 -0.37 10.00 15.16
CA PRO A 128 -0.98 9.19 16.21
C PRO A 128 -2.51 9.19 16.09
N GLY A 129 -3.13 8.06 16.42
CA GLY A 129 -4.59 7.93 16.56
C GLY A 129 -5.40 8.15 15.28
N ARG A 130 -4.77 8.12 14.10
CA ARG A 130 -5.43 8.39 12.81
C ARG A 130 -5.05 7.33 11.79
N TRP A 131 -6.02 6.97 10.97
CA TRP A 131 -5.78 6.24 9.72
C TRP A 131 -5.49 7.23 8.57
N PRO A 132 -4.71 6.81 7.56
CA PRO A 132 -4.48 7.59 6.35
C PRO A 132 -5.81 7.98 5.71
N ARG A 133 -5.87 9.18 5.14
CA ARG A 133 -7.05 9.63 4.39
C ARG A 133 -6.86 9.23 2.93
N LEU A 134 -7.87 8.62 2.32
CA LEU A 134 -7.98 8.61 0.86
C LEU A 134 -8.30 10.04 0.43
N ALA A 135 -7.31 10.76 -0.12
CA ALA A 135 -7.41 12.17 -0.44
C ALA A 135 -8.63 12.44 -1.35
N ARG A 136 -9.33 13.57 -1.12
CA ARG A 136 -10.47 13.98 -1.97
C ARG A 136 -10.02 14.52 -3.34
N GLY A 137 -8.73 14.90 -3.48
CA GLY A 137 -8.23 15.72 -4.59
C GLY A 137 -7.77 14.98 -5.85
N ARG A 138 -7.68 13.63 -5.83
CA ARG A 138 -7.41 12.82 -7.04
C ARG A 138 -8.59 11.90 -7.28
N SER A 139 -9.67 12.48 -7.80
CA SER A 139 -11.00 11.89 -7.89
C SER A 139 -11.14 10.73 -8.89
N LEU A 140 -10.06 10.10 -9.33
CA LEU A 140 -10.10 8.93 -10.22
C LEU A 140 -9.30 7.74 -9.70
N GLN A 141 -8.45 7.91 -8.68
CA GLN A 141 -7.67 6.78 -8.15
C GLN A 141 -8.60 5.65 -7.71
N LEU A 142 -8.17 4.40 -7.95
CA LEU A 142 -8.89 3.16 -7.63
C LEU A 142 -10.10 2.86 -8.53
N THR A 143 -10.34 3.63 -9.60
CA THR A 143 -11.35 3.28 -10.61
C THR A 143 -10.73 2.54 -11.79
N PRO A 144 -11.53 1.77 -12.56
CA PRO A 144 -11.06 1.16 -13.81
C PRO A 144 -10.45 2.17 -14.78
N GLU A 145 -11.01 3.37 -14.88
CA GLU A 145 -10.50 4.42 -15.79
C GLU A 145 -9.12 4.92 -15.40
N TRP A 146 -8.80 4.96 -14.10
CA TRP A 146 -7.48 5.33 -13.62
C TRP A 146 -6.49 4.18 -13.76
N LEU A 147 -6.89 2.95 -13.44
CA LEU A 147 -6.06 1.75 -13.61
C LEU A 147 -5.63 1.60 -15.08
N ASN A 148 -6.56 1.80 -16.01
CA ASN A 148 -6.33 1.72 -17.45
C ASN A 148 -5.72 3.00 -18.06
N GLY A 149 -5.46 4.02 -17.24
CA GLY A 149 -4.95 5.31 -17.71
C GLY A 149 -3.47 5.24 -18.08
N PRO A 150 -3.03 6.03 -19.08
CA PRO A 150 -1.63 6.03 -19.54
C PRO A 150 -0.64 6.56 -18.49
N GLY A 151 -1.13 7.20 -17.43
CA GLY A 151 -0.33 7.66 -16.30
C GLY A 151 -0.11 6.62 -15.21
N ASN A 152 -0.56 5.38 -15.41
CA ASN A 152 -0.29 4.25 -14.52
C ASN A 152 0.79 3.37 -15.16
N THR A 153 2.06 3.77 -14.96
CA THR A 153 3.20 3.18 -15.65
C THR A 153 3.31 1.69 -15.39
N GLY A 154 3.09 1.23 -14.14
CA GLY A 154 3.14 -0.20 -13.83
C GLY A 154 2.11 -1.03 -14.58
N MET A 155 0.87 -0.55 -14.71
CA MET A 155 -0.15 -1.25 -15.50
C MET A 155 0.21 -1.29 -17.00
N VAL A 156 0.70 -0.17 -17.53
CA VAL A 156 1.07 -0.03 -18.94
C VAL A 156 2.27 -0.89 -19.32
N GLU A 157 3.32 -0.88 -18.49
CA GLU A 157 4.55 -1.64 -18.70
C GLU A 157 4.29 -3.15 -18.81
N TRP A 158 3.41 -3.66 -17.93
CA TRP A 158 3.03 -5.07 -17.90
C TRP A 158 1.87 -5.41 -18.86
N GLY A 159 1.34 -4.43 -19.59
CA GLY A 159 0.24 -4.63 -20.53
C GLY A 159 -1.06 -5.10 -19.88
N VAL A 160 -1.26 -4.80 -18.59
CA VAL A 160 -2.40 -5.27 -17.79
C VAL A 160 -3.45 -4.18 -17.65
N ARG A 161 -4.70 -4.60 -17.50
CA ARG A 161 -5.86 -3.72 -17.35
C ARG A 161 -6.58 -3.97 -16.03
N SER A 162 -7.52 -3.09 -15.71
CA SER A 162 -8.39 -3.24 -14.54
C SER A 162 -9.11 -4.58 -14.49
N ASP A 163 -9.41 -5.16 -15.65
CA ASP A 163 -10.18 -6.40 -15.76
C ASP A 163 -9.30 -7.64 -15.60
N ASP A 164 -7.98 -7.47 -15.70
CA ASP A 164 -6.96 -8.51 -15.49
C ASP A 164 -6.47 -8.56 -14.03
N THR A 165 -6.91 -7.60 -13.20
CA THR A 165 -6.36 -7.38 -11.86
C THR A 165 -7.44 -7.33 -10.79
N PHE A 166 -7.13 -7.94 -9.65
CA PHE A 166 -7.77 -7.62 -8.40
C PHE A 166 -7.19 -6.32 -7.87
N LEU A 167 -7.95 -5.59 -7.07
CA LEU A 167 -7.50 -4.36 -6.43
C LEU A 167 -7.39 -4.56 -4.93
N MET A 168 -6.23 -4.20 -4.38
CA MET A 168 -6.01 -4.09 -2.93
C MET A 168 -5.78 -2.64 -2.55
N VAL A 169 -6.40 -2.21 -1.45
CA VAL A 169 -6.06 -0.94 -0.82
C VAL A 169 -5.59 -1.20 0.58
N VAL A 170 -4.36 -0.77 0.87
CA VAL A 170 -3.71 -0.97 2.15
C VAL A 170 -3.55 0.34 2.89
N GLN A 171 -3.93 0.35 4.16
CA GLN A 171 -3.67 1.46 5.07
C GLN A 171 -2.66 1.04 6.12
N VAL A 172 -1.57 1.80 6.21
CA VAL A 172 -0.49 1.57 7.18
C VAL A 172 -0.46 2.72 8.18
N GLN A 173 -0.59 2.39 9.46
CA GLN A 173 -0.34 3.31 10.56
C GLN A 173 1.04 2.99 11.17
N LEU A 174 2.07 3.65 10.64
CA LEU A 174 3.46 3.35 10.93
C LEU A 174 3.79 3.52 12.43
N ARG A 175 3.21 4.54 13.08
CA ARG A 175 3.49 4.81 14.50
C ARG A 175 2.89 3.78 15.46
N SER A 176 1.68 3.31 15.20
CA SER A 176 1.03 2.29 16.04
C SER A 176 1.40 0.87 15.63
N ARG A 177 2.14 0.72 14.52
CA ARG A 177 2.54 -0.55 13.93
C ARG A 177 1.33 -1.41 13.57
N ARG A 178 0.31 -0.75 13.00
CA ARG A 178 -0.91 -1.40 12.54
C ARG A 178 -1.09 -1.22 11.06
N TRP A 179 -1.66 -2.22 10.42
CA TRP A 179 -2.13 -2.11 9.05
C TRP A 179 -3.50 -2.76 8.91
N ARG A 180 -4.19 -2.41 7.84
CA ARG A 180 -5.47 -3.01 7.45
C ARG A 180 -5.65 -2.85 5.95
N CYS A 181 -6.47 -3.71 5.37
CA CYS A 181 -6.67 -3.71 3.93
C CYS A 181 -8.09 -4.12 3.55
N CYS A 182 -8.45 -3.78 2.32
CA CYS A 182 -9.59 -4.35 1.63
C CYS A 182 -9.16 -4.81 0.25
N LEU A 183 -9.87 -5.81 -0.27
CA LEU A 183 -9.62 -6.41 -1.59
C LEU A 183 -10.89 -6.37 -2.43
N ALA A 184 -10.74 -6.31 -3.74
CA ALA A 184 -11.85 -6.29 -4.67
C ALA A 184 -11.48 -7.08 -5.93
N GLY A 185 -12.28 -8.10 -6.29
CA GLY A 185 -12.20 -8.71 -7.63
C GLY A 185 -12.88 -7.86 -8.71
N ASP A 186 -13.72 -6.92 -8.28
CA ASP A 186 -14.27 -5.86 -9.09
C ASP A 186 -13.98 -4.54 -8.36
N PRO A 187 -13.27 -3.57 -8.96
CA PRO A 187 -12.88 -2.31 -8.30
C PRO A 187 -14.02 -1.54 -7.63
N ILE A 188 -15.28 -1.73 -8.05
CA ILE A 188 -16.44 -1.06 -7.43
C ILE A 188 -17.01 -1.79 -6.20
N SER A 189 -16.53 -3.01 -5.91
CA SER A 189 -17.06 -3.91 -4.89
C SER A 189 -16.00 -4.37 -3.86
N PRO A 190 -15.28 -3.44 -3.18
CA PRO A 190 -14.26 -3.81 -2.20
C PRO A 190 -14.87 -4.48 -0.96
N ARG A 191 -14.24 -5.55 -0.51
CA ARG A 191 -14.60 -6.31 0.69
C ARG A 191 -13.49 -6.19 1.75
N PRO A 192 -13.85 -6.07 3.04
CA PRO A 192 -12.88 -5.99 4.12
C PRO A 192 -12.10 -7.30 4.25
N VAL A 193 -10.81 -7.20 4.52
CA VAL A 193 -10.05 -8.33 5.08
C VAL A 193 -10.27 -8.31 6.59
N THR A 194 -10.89 -9.36 7.10
CA THR A 194 -11.30 -9.52 8.50
C THR A 194 -10.44 -10.52 9.27
N GLU A 195 -9.66 -11.34 8.58
CA GLU A 195 -8.79 -12.35 9.16
C GLU A 195 -7.60 -12.64 8.23
N GLU A 196 -6.49 -13.12 8.78
CA GLU A 196 -5.24 -13.28 8.01
C GLU A 196 -5.35 -14.33 6.90
N ARG A 197 -6.10 -15.43 7.12
CA ARG A 197 -6.30 -16.48 6.12
C ARG A 197 -6.88 -15.99 4.80
N GLN A 198 -7.61 -14.88 4.80
CA GLN A 198 -8.15 -14.26 3.58
C GLN A 198 -7.06 -13.68 2.66
N LEU A 199 -5.82 -13.56 3.14
CA LEU A 199 -4.66 -13.15 2.35
C LEU A 199 -3.90 -14.34 1.79
N GLU A 200 -4.16 -15.55 2.28
CA GLU A 200 -3.52 -16.79 1.81
C GLU A 200 -4.25 -17.35 0.59
N ASP A 201 -5.57 -17.12 0.52
CA ASP A 201 -6.44 -17.52 -0.58
C ASP A 201 -7.51 -16.45 -0.80
N LEU A 202 -7.67 -16.02 -2.05
CA LEU A 202 -8.59 -14.96 -2.46
C LEU A 202 -9.93 -15.48 -3.00
N ASP A 203 -10.20 -16.80 -2.93
CA ASP A 203 -11.45 -17.41 -3.41
C ASP A 203 -12.71 -16.79 -2.78
N TRP A 204 -12.61 -16.27 -1.56
CA TRP A 204 -13.69 -15.57 -0.86
C TRP A 204 -14.14 -14.25 -1.55
N LEU A 205 -13.35 -13.73 -2.50
CA LEU A 205 -13.73 -12.58 -3.33
C LEU A 205 -14.60 -12.98 -4.51
N VAL A 206 -14.49 -14.22 -4.98
CA VAL A 206 -15.26 -14.73 -6.12
C VAL A 206 -16.64 -15.17 -5.60
N PRO A 207 -17.74 -14.72 -6.22
CA PRO A 207 -19.05 -15.30 -5.92
C PRO A 207 -19.02 -16.80 -6.20
N LEU A 208 -19.48 -17.63 -5.25
CA LEU A 208 -19.70 -19.05 -5.54
C LEU A 208 -20.62 -19.16 -6.77
N PRO A 209 -20.34 -20.05 -7.73
CA PRO A 209 -21.28 -20.32 -8.80
C PRO A 209 -22.61 -20.78 -8.18
N ASN A 210 -23.71 -20.16 -8.61
CA ASN A 210 -25.07 -20.53 -8.21
C ASN A 210 -25.41 -21.97 -8.63
#